data_AF-Q43750-F1
#
_entry.id   AF-Q43750-F1
#
_cell.length_a   1.000
_cell.length_b   1.000
_cell.length_c   1.000
_cell.angle_alpha   90.00
_cell.angle_beta   90.00
_cell.angle_gamma   90.00
#
_symmetry.space_group_name_H-M   'P 1'
#
loop_
_entity.id
_entity.type
_entity.pdbx_description
1 polymer ?
#
loop_
_entity_poly.entity_id
_entity_poly.type
_entity_poly.pdbx_seq_one_letter_code
_entity_poly.pdbx_strand_id
1 'polypeptide(L)' 'PEDMDTPRNVYKVSPQNPGSDVAAETAAALAAASIVFKDSDPSYSSTLLHTAQKVFAFADKYRGSYSDSLSSVVCPFYCS' A
#
# COMPACT_ATOMS: atom_id res chain seq x y z
N PRO A 1 -0.48 -18.19 -15.49
CA PRO A 1 0.44 -17.15 -14.94
C PRO A 1 1.91 -17.51 -15.10
N GLU A 2 2.22 -18.80 -14.97
CA GLU A 2 3.50 -19.46 -15.18
C GLU A 2 4.11 -19.21 -16.58
N ASP A 3 3.28 -19.11 -17.62
CA ASP A 3 3.72 -18.96 -19.03
C ASP A 3 3.43 -17.55 -19.61
N MET A 4 3.46 -16.51 -18.78
CA MET A 4 3.23 -15.14 -19.27
C MET A 4 4.51 -14.54 -19.87
N ASP A 5 4.45 -14.17 -21.15
CA ASP A 5 5.57 -13.51 -21.87
C ASP A 5 5.38 -12.00 -22.08
N THR A 6 4.29 -11.43 -21.55
CA THR A 6 4.00 -9.99 -21.63
C THR A 6 4.69 -9.20 -20.50
N PRO A 7 5.13 -7.94 -20.73
CA PRO A 7 5.70 -7.10 -19.67
C PRO A 7 4.77 -6.93 -18.46
N ARG A 8 5.34 -7.03 -17.26
CA ARG A 8 4.65 -6.86 -15.97
C ARG A 8 5.19 -5.63 -15.24
N ASN A 9 4.85 -4.44 -15.75
CA ASN A 9 5.34 -3.18 -15.22
C ASN A 9 4.89 -2.98 -13.76
N VAL A 10 5.79 -2.45 -12.93
CA VAL A 10 5.54 -2.14 -11.52
C VAL A 10 5.50 -0.63 -11.35
N TYR A 11 4.44 -0.14 -10.70
CA TYR A 11 4.26 1.26 -10.36
C TYR A 11 4.27 1.42 -8.83
N LYS A 12 4.64 2.60 -8.36
CA LYS A 12 4.72 2.91 -6.93
C LYS A 12 4.26 4.33 -6.65
N VAL A 13 3.74 4.54 -5.45
CA VAL A 13 3.55 5.87 -4.87
C VAL A 13 4.86 6.37 -4.26
N SER A 14 5.06 7.67 -4.26
CA SER A 14 6.25 8.34 -3.71
C SER A 14 5.89 9.73 -3.19
N PRO A 15 6.79 10.44 -2.50
CA PRO A 15 6.52 11.83 -2.10
C PRO A 15 6.18 12.76 -3.28
N GLN A 16 6.70 12.48 -4.48
CA GLN A 16 6.43 13.25 -5.70
C GLN A 16 5.16 12.79 -6.44
N ASN A 17 4.77 11.53 -6.26
CA ASN A 17 3.56 10.93 -6.83
C ASN A 17 2.77 10.29 -5.67
N PRO A 18 2.09 11.10 -4.84
CA PRO A 18 1.44 10.62 -3.63
C PRO A 18 0.28 9.67 -3.95
N GLY A 19 -0.17 8.94 -2.92
CA GLY A 19 -1.32 8.04 -3.01
C GLY A 19 -1.77 7.64 -1.62
N SER A 20 -2.45 8.58 -0.96
CA SER A 20 -2.92 8.46 0.41
C SER A 20 -3.94 7.35 0.58
N ASP A 21 -4.82 7.17 -0.41
CA ASP A 21 -5.82 6.11 -0.48
C ASP A 21 -5.16 4.72 -0.42
N VAL A 22 -4.31 4.37 -1.39
CA VAL A 22 -3.67 3.05 -1.45
C VAL A 22 -2.70 2.83 -0.28
N ALA A 23 -1.99 3.88 0.16
CA ALA A 23 -1.09 3.78 1.29
C ALA A 23 -1.86 3.62 2.62
N ALA A 24 -2.94 4.36 2.84
CA ALA A 24 -3.74 4.24 4.06
C ALA A 24 -4.45 2.90 4.15
N GLU A 25 -4.99 2.38 3.04
CA GLU A 25 -5.61 1.04 3.00
C GLU A 25 -4.56 -0.05 3.31
N THR A 26 -3.36 0.06 2.72
CA THR A 26 -2.24 -0.85 3.02
C THR A 26 -1.86 -0.78 4.51
N ALA A 27 -1.79 0.43 5.08
CA ALA A 27 -1.50 0.60 6.50
C ALA A 27 -2.60 0.00 7.38
N ALA A 28 -3.87 0.17 7.02
CA ALA A 28 -5.01 -0.42 7.73
C ALA A 28 -4.94 -1.95 7.71
N ALA A 29 -4.65 -2.55 6.56
CA ALA A 29 -4.49 -4.00 6.42
C ALA A 29 -3.33 -4.54 7.27
N LEU A 30 -2.18 -3.87 7.26
CA LEU A 30 -1.03 -4.25 8.09
C LEU A 30 -1.32 -4.12 9.59
N ALA A 31 -2.01 -3.05 10.00
CA ALA A 31 -2.43 -2.86 11.38
C ALA A 31 -3.41 -3.96 11.82
N ALA A 32 -4.42 -4.28 11.00
CA ALA A 32 -5.37 -5.36 11.27
C ALA A 32 -4.65 -6.72 11.36
N ALA A 33 -3.76 -7.03 10.42
CA ALA A 33 -2.96 -8.24 10.45
C ALA A 33 -2.07 -8.32 11.70
N SER A 34 -1.50 -7.20 12.16
CA SER A 34 -0.70 -7.19 13.40
C SER A 34 -1.48 -7.65 14.62
N ILE A 35 -2.79 -7.37 14.68
CA ILE A 35 -3.68 -7.85 15.75
C ILE A 35 -3.89 -9.35 15.62
N VAL A 36 -4.12 -9.85 14.41
CA VAL A 36 -4.32 -11.30 14.15
C VAL A 36 -3.09 -12.12 14.59
N PHE A 37 -1.89 -11.65 14.29
CA PHE A 37 -0.65 -12.37 14.62
C PHE A 37 -0.13 -12.13 16.04
N LYS A 38 -0.81 -11.30 16.84
CA LYS A 38 -0.30 -10.82 18.14
C LYS A 38 0.15 -11.94 19.07
N ASP A 39 -0.61 -13.02 19.14
CA ASP A 39 -0.34 -14.14 20.06
C ASP A 39 0.40 -15.29 19.38
N SER A 40 0.10 -15.58 18.11
CA SER A 40 0.70 -16.70 17.39
C SER A 40 2.12 -16.42 16.88
N ASP A 41 2.40 -15.16 16.53
CA ASP A 41 3.73 -14.71 16.09
C ASP A 41 3.96 -13.24 16.51
N PRO A 42 4.34 -12.99 17.78
CA PRO A 42 4.54 -11.65 18.31
C PRO A 42 5.62 -10.85 17.56
N SER A 43 6.64 -11.53 17.02
CA SER A 43 7.71 -10.88 16.26
C SER A 43 7.19 -10.34 14.94
N TYR A 44 6.40 -11.14 14.22
CA TYR A 44 5.77 -10.72 12.98
C TYR A 44 4.69 -9.65 13.22
N SER A 45 3.88 -9.80 14.27
CA SER A 45 2.92 -8.79 14.72
C SER A 45 3.59 -7.41 14.90
N SER A 46 4.72 -7.36 15.61
CA SER A 46 5.50 -6.13 15.81
C SER A 46 6.01 -5.53 14.49
N THR A 47 6.49 -6.39 13.59
CA THR A 47 6.95 -5.98 12.26
C THR A 47 5.82 -5.36 11.43
N LEU A 48 4.64 -5.98 11.44
CA LEU A 48 3.44 -5.49 10.75
C LEU A 48 2.99 -4.14 11.30
N LEU A 49 2.89 -4.01 12.63
CA LEU A 49 2.45 -2.76 13.26
C LEU A 49 3.42 -1.61 13.00
N HIS A 50 4.73 -1.85 13.13
CA HIS A 50 5.74 -0.84 12.83
C HIS A 50 5.70 -0.41 11.36
N THR A 51 5.46 -1.35 10.45
CA THR A 51 5.31 -1.05 9.02
C THR A 51 4.04 -0.25 8.77
N ALA A 52 2.91 -0.62 9.38
CA ALA A 52 1.63 0.09 9.28
C ALA A 52 1.78 1.56 9.68
N GLN A 53 2.44 1.84 10.81
CA GLN A 53 2.69 3.20 11.29
C GLN A 53 3.52 4.03 10.28
N LYS A 54 4.56 3.44 9.69
CA LYS A 54 5.38 4.12 8.67
C LYS A 54 4.59 4.43 7.41
N VAL A 55 3.80 3.47 6.93
CA VAL A 55 3.00 3.63 5.70
C VAL A 55 1.87 4.65 5.94
N PHE A 56 1.22 4.62 7.10
CA PHE A 56 0.21 5.62 7.44
C PHE A 56 0.81 7.03 7.57
N ALA A 57 1.98 7.16 8.22
CA ALA A 57 2.67 8.44 8.30
C ALA A 57 3.06 8.98 6.92
N PHE A 58 3.43 8.11 5.97
CA PHE A 58 3.63 8.50 4.57
C PHE A 58 2.33 9.01 3.94
N ALA A 59 1.23 8.26 4.10
CA ALA A 59 -0.08 8.60 3.54
C ALA A 59 -0.62 9.95 4.03
N ASP A 60 -0.44 10.24 5.32
CA ASP A 60 -0.89 11.50 5.93
C ASP A 60 0.03 12.68 5.58
N LYS A 61 1.35 12.45 5.53
CA LYS A 61 2.33 13.50 5.22
C LYS A 61 2.29 13.93 3.75
N TYR A 62 2.11 12.99 2.82
CA TYR A 62 2.09 13.26 1.38
C TYR A 62 0.71 12.98 0.82
N ARG A 63 -0.16 14.01 0.85
CA ARG A 63 -1.56 13.88 0.45
C ARG A 63 -1.74 13.94 -1.06
N GLY A 64 -2.55 13.02 -1.58
CA GLY A 64 -2.98 12.97 -2.97
C GLY A 64 -3.59 11.62 -3.31
N SER A 65 -4.35 11.53 -4.39
CA SER A 65 -4.90 10.24 -4.82
C SER A 65 -3.88 9.48 -5.66
N TYR A 66 -3.80 8.16 -5.49
CA TYR A 66 -2.87 7.36 -6.29
C TYR A 66 -3.20 7.40 -7.79
N SER A 67 -4.48 7.55 -8.15
CA SER A 67 -4.91 7.67 -9.54
C SER A 67 -4.56 9.02 -10.16
N ASP A 68 -4.24 10.06 -9.40
CA ASP A 68 -3.81 11.34 -9.99
C ASP A 68 -2.52 11.15 -10.80
N SER A 69 -1.58 10.37 -10.27
CA SER A 69 -0.28 10.11 -10.90
C SER A 69 -0.28 8.88 -11.81
N LEU A 70 -1.19 7.93 -11.55
CA LEU A 70 -1.23 6.63 -12.23
C LEU A 70 -2.48 6.43 -13.09
N SER A 71 -3.32 7.46 -13.29
CA SER A 71 -4.59 7.37 -14.04
C SER A 71 -4.46 6.68 -15.39
N SER A 72 -3.40 6.96 -16.15
CA SER A 72 -3.14 6.37 -17.47
C SER A 72 -2.94 4.85 -17.44
N VAL A 73 -2.67 4.27 -16.27
CA VAL A 73 -2.41 2.84 -16.08
C VAL A 73 -3.42 2.15 -15.15
N VAL A 74 -4.06 2.86 -14.21
CA VAL A 74 -5.01 2.26 -13.24
C VAL A 74 -6.47 2.50 -13.59
N CYS A 75 -6.80 3.56 -14.32
CA CYS A 75 -8.15 3.78 -14.82
C CYS A 75 -8.33 3.11 -16.19
N PRO A 76 -9.48 2.46 -16.45
CA PRO A 76 -10.75 2.53 -15.70
C PRO A 76 -10.94 1.43 -14.64
N PHE A 77 -9.90 0.73 -14.21
CA PHE A 77 -10.05 -0.45 -13.33
C PHE A 77 -10.37 -0.07 -11.89
N TYR A 78 -9.53 0.77 -11.29
CA TYR A 78 -9.71 1.27 -9.93
C TYR A 78 -9.36 2.76 -9.92
N CYS A 79 -10.36 3.62 -10.08
CA CYS A 79 -10.18 5.06 -9.93
C CYS A 79 -10.60 5.44 -8.51
N SER A 80 -9.76 6.20 -7.81
CA SER A 80 -10.13 6.80 -6.53
C SER A 80 -10.96 8.06 -6.70
#